data_AF-A0A519RNL6-F1
#
_entry.id   AF-A0A519RNL6-F1
#
_cell.length_a   1.000
_cell.length_b   1.000
_cell.length_c   1.000
_cell.angle_alpha   90.00
_cell.angle_beta   90.00
_cell.angle_gamma   90.00
#
_symmetry.space_group_name_H-M   'P 1'
#
loop_
_entity.id
_entity.type
_entity.pdbx_description
1 polymer ?
#
loop_
_entity_poly.entity_id
_entity_poly.type
_entity_poly.pdbx_seq_one_letter_code
_entity_poly.pdbx_strand_id
1 'polypeptide(L)'
;MLIINKEYQNHSIVVTVSDMNTAINPLYRMDIESDFTNKEYSVQLSANTSPFPSRYDEFIIQNEAVEDFETGVYKYSIVETTSGSICEVGMLKIVDNLKSFQQEMEATSVVYKPSDSSADDFIVYKK
;
A
#
# COMPACT_ATOMS: atom_id res chain seq x y z
N MET A 1 -6.78 -0.40 4.13
CA MET A 1 -6.16 -1.75 4.26
C MET A 1 -5.58 -2.10 2.90
N LEU A 2 -4.29 -2.43 2.86
CA LEU A 2 -3.59 -2.86 1.65
C LEU A 2 -3.65 -4.39 1.50
N ILE A 3 -3.57 -4.86 0.26
CA ILE A 3 -3.57 -6.30 -0.04
C ILE A 3 -2.44 -6.58 -1.03
N ILE A 4 -1.56 -7.51 -0.66
CA ILE A 4 -0.53 -8.07 -1.55
C ILE A 4 -0.98 -9.48 -1.91
N ASN A 5 -1.22 -9.72 -3.20
CA ASN A 5 -1.43 -11.07 -3.74
C ASN A 5 -0.16 -11.50 -4.48
N LYS A 6 0.54 -12.50 -3.96
CA LYS A 6 1.82 -12.99 -4.48
C LYS A 6 1.72 -13.68 -5.86
N GLU A 7 0.51 -13.90 -6.39
CA GLU A 7 0.31 -14.29 -7.80
C GLU A 7 0.62 -13.17 -8.79
N TYR A 8 0.56 -11.91 -8.34
CA TYR A 8 0.83 -10.76 -9.20
C TYR A 8 2.31 -10.42 -9.21
N GLN A 9 2.84 -10.12 -10.40
CA GLN A 9 4.22 -9.66 -10.57
C GLN A 9 4.44 -8.25 -10.01
N ASN A 10 3.39 -7.44 -9.99
CA ASN A 10 3.43 -6.06 -9.52
C ASN A 10 2.29 -5.80 -8.54
N HIS A 11 2.56 -5.07 -7.47
CA HIS A 11 1.59 -4.61 -6.49
C HIS A 11 1.56 -3.08 -6.51
N SER A 12 0.40 -2.53 -6.85
CA SER A 12 0.15 -1.09 -6.76
C SER A 12 -0.33 -0.77 -5.35
N ILE A 13 0.37 0.15 -4.70
CA ILE A 13 0.06 0.67 -3.37
C ILE A 13 -0.35 2.13 -3.55
N VAL A 14 -1.56 2.46 -3.11
CA VAL A 14 -2.12 3.82 -3.18
C VAL A 14 -2.31 4.36 -1.78
N VAL A 15 -1.69 5.49 -1.49
CA VAL A 15 -1.56 6.11 -0.16
C VAL A 15 -1.53 7.64 -0.29
N THR A 16 -1.53 8.38 0.83
CA THR A 16 -1.51 9.86 0.82
C THR A 16 -0.32 10.38 1.63
N VAL A 17 0.88 9.90 1.33
CA VAL A 17 2.10 10.22 2.08
C VAL A 17 2.62 11.61 1.75
N SER A 18 2.32 12.11 0.56
CA SER A 18 2.76 13.42 0.10
C SER A 18 2.22 14.59 0.93
N ASP A 19 1.08 14.41 1.59
CA ASP A 19 0.48 15.40 2.49
C ASP A 19 1.32 15.61 3.76
N MET A 20 2.17 14.65 4.12
CA MET A 20 2.97 14.64 5.35
C MET A 20 4.47 14.77 5.07
N ASN A 21 4.86 15.02 3.82
CA ASN A 21 6.27 15.11 3.42
C ASN A 21 6.96 16.36 3.95
N THR A 22 8.24 16.20 4.30
CA THR A 22 9.08 17.31 4.75
C THR A 22 10.27 17.61 3.82
N ALA A 23 10.73 16.66 3.01
CA ALA A 23 11.82 16.86 2.05
C ALA A 23 11.38 17.21 0.62
N ILE A 24 12.28 17.87 -0.10
CA ILE A 24 12.11 18.30 -1.51
C ILE A 24 12.17 17.10 -2.49
N ASN A 25 12.76 15.96 -2.08
CA ASN A 25 12.78 14.70 -2.84
C ASN A 25 12.74 13.53 -1.84
N PRO A 26 11.57 13.20 -1.28
CA PRO A 26 11.45 12.18 -0.25
C PRO A 26 11.71 10.79 -0.84
N LEU A 27 12.43 9.97 -0.09
CA LEU A 27 12.54 8.53 -0.31
C LEU A 27 11.71 7.85 0.77
N TYR A 28 10.95 6.82 0.41
CA TYR A 28 10.09 6.13 1.35
C TYR A 28 10.44 4.67 1.53
N ARG A 29 10.23 4.18 2.74
CA ARG A 29 10.30 2.76 3.07
C ARG A 29 9.00 2.34 3.73
N MET A 30 8.50 1.18 3.35
CA MET A 30 7.38 0.54 4.02
C MET A 30 7.93 -0.50 4.99
N ASP A 31 7.70 -0.26 6.28
CA ASP A 31 8.00 -1.20 7.36
C ASP A 31 6.72 -2.01 7.66
N ILE A 32 6.84 -3.32 7.83
CA ILE A 32 5.72 -4.26 7.97
C ILE A 32 5.98 -5.12 9.19
N GLU A 33 5.03 -5.20 10.12
CA GLU A 33 5.17 -5.93 11.38
C GLU A 33 3.93 -6.78 11.66
N SER A 34 4.14 -7.97 12.22
CA SER A 34 3.08 -8.80 12.78
C SER A 34 3.23 -8.94 14.29
N ASP A 35 2.31 -8.35 15.05
CA ASP A 35 2.22 -8.53 16.51
C ASP A 35 2.07 -10.01 16.95
N PHE A 36 1.60 -10.89 16.05
CA PHE A 36 1.31 -12.29 16.37
C PHE A 36 2.54 -13.19 16.20
N THR A 37 3.36 -12.92 15.19
CA THR A 37 4.53 -13.74 14.86
C THR A 37 5.85 -13.06 15.19
N ASN A 38 5.82 -11.78 15.61
CA ASN A 38 6.98 -10.91 15.80
C ASN A 38 7.90 -10.86 14.56
N LYS A 39 7.31 -10.99 13.37
CA LYS A 39 8.04 -10.84 12.11
C LYS A 39 8.01 -9.39 11.66
N GLU A 40 9.16 -8.95 11.19
CA GLU A 40 9.37 -7.62 10.63
C GLU A 40 9.92 -7.76 9.21
N TYR A 41 9.37 -6.96 8.30
CA TYR A 41 9.85 -6.83 6.93
C TYR A 41 9.96 -5.35 6.58
N SER A 42 10.78 -5.04 5.58
CA SER A 42 10.94 -3.67 5.09
C SER A 42 11.12 -3.69 3.58
N VAL A 43 10.39 -2.83 2.88
CA VAL A 43 10.50 -2.64 1.43
C VAL A 43 10.77 -1.19 1.11
N GLN A 44 11.82 -0.93 0.31
CA GLN A 44 12.05 0.40 -0.24
C GLN A 44 11.01 0.68 -1.33
N LEU A 45 10.26 1.78 -1.18
CA LEU A 45 9.30 2.19 -2.19
C LEU A 45 10.01 2.90 -3.34
N SER A 46 9.53 2.63 -4.55
CA SER A 46 10.00 3.26 -5.78
C SER A 46 9.52 4.73 -5.87
N ALA A 47 9.87 5.42 -6.96
CA ALA A 47 9.36 6.75 -7.21
C ALA A 47 7.82 6.73 -7.33
N ASN A 48 7.16 7.78 -6.81
CA ASN A 48 5.72 7.94 -6.96
C ASN A 48 5.33 7.95 -8.45
N THR A 49 4.49 7.01 -8.86
CA THR A 49 3.97 6.86 -10.23
C THR A 49 2.57 7.45 -10.40
N SER A 50 2.06 8.16 -9.40
CA SER A 50 0.71 8.74 -9.44
C SER A 50 0.58 9.76 -10.57
N PRO A 51 -0.48 9.66 -11.40
CA PRO A 51 -0.83 10.72 -12.35
C PRO A 51 -1.33 11.99 -11.66
N PHE A 52 -1.75 11.90 -10.40
CA PHE A 52 -2.28 13.01 -9.60
C PHE A 52 -1.59 13.06 -8.23
N PRO A 53 -0.29 13.40 -8.17
CA PRO A 53 0.51 13.37 -6.94
C PRO A 53 0.03 14.35 -5.86
N SER A 54 -0.82 15.32 -6.21
CA SER A 54 -1.46 16.23 -5.26
C SER A 54 -2.69 15.62 -4.55
N ARG A 55 -3.11 14.41 -4.91
CA ARG A 55 -4.29 13.72 -4.35
C ARG A 55 -3.93 12.39 -3.71
N TYR A 56 -3.04 11.65 -4.35
CA TYR A 56 -2.55 10.37 -3.86
C TYR A 56 -1.17 10.08 -4.42
N ASP A 57 -0.44 9.26 -3.70
CA ASP A 57 0.79 8.63 -4.14
C ASP A 57 0.50 7.20 -4.57
N GLU A 58 1.16 6.78 -5.65
CA GLU A 58 1.12 5.41 -6.13
C GLU A 58 2.53 4.86 -6.19
N PHE A 59 2.75 3.73 -5.54
CA PHE A 59 4.02 3.02 -5.54
C PHE A 59 3.83 1.64 -6.14
N ILE A 60 4.74 1.24 -7.02
CA ILE A 60 4.78 -0.12 -7.56
C ILE A 60 5.84 -0.90 -6.80
N ILE A 61 5.42 -1.98 -6.13
CA ILE A 61 6.28 -2.98 -5.52
C ILE A 61 6.31 -4.21 -6.42
N GLN A 62 7.51 -4.69 -6.75
CA GLN A 62 7.71 -5.92 -7.49
C GLN A 62 7.55 -7.14 -6.57
N ASN A 63 7.05 -8.26 -7.10
CA ASN A 63 6.80 -9.47 -6.29
C ASN A 63 8.08 -10.00 -5.63
N GLU A 64 9.23 -9.84 -6.28
CA GLU A 64 10.53 -10.25 -5.74
C GLU A 64 10.87 -9.54 -4.42
N ALA A 65 10.31 -8.34 -4.18
CA ALA A 65 10.51 -7.62 -2.92
C ALA A 65 9.65 -8.17 -1.77
N VAL A 66 8.67 -9.04 -2.06
CA VAL A 66 7.68 -9.54 -1.10
C VAL A 66 7.51 -11.06 -1.16
N GLU A 67 8.32 -11.77 -1.95
CA GLU A 67 8.20 -13.21 -2.18
C GLU A 67 8.42 -14.03 -0.90
N ASP A 68 9.31 -13.55 -0.02
CA ASP A 68 9.63 -14.16 1.27
C ASP A 68 8.63 -13.79 2.38
N PHE A 69 7.66 -12.94 2.09
CA PHE A 69 6.70 -12.52 3.09
C PHE A 69 5.70 -13.65 3.30
N GLU A 70 5.48 -13.98 4.57
CA GLU A 70 4.48 -14.98 4.92
C GLU A 70 3.07 -14.43 4.72
N THR A 71 2.14 -15.34 4.46
CA THR A 71 0.73 -14.98 4.37
C THR A 71 0.19 -14.65 5.75
N GLY A 72 -0.65 -13.62 5.83
CA GLY A 72 -1.17 -13.17 7.11
C GLY A 72 -1.64 -11.73 7.11
N VAL A 73 -1.95 -11.25 8.31
CA VAL A 73 -2.34 -9.86 8.57
C VAL A 73 -1.22 -9.17 9.35
N TYR A 74 -0.85 -8.00 8.87
CA TYR A 74 0.25 -7.19 9.33
C TYR A 74 -0.21 -5.75 9.55
N LYS A 75 0.54 -5.02 10.34
CA LYS A 75 0.55 -3.56 10.31
C LYS A 75 1.64 -3.12 9.35
N TYR A 76 1.38 -2.03 8.63
CA TYR A 76 2.43 -1.35 7.87
C TYR A 76 2.56 0.10 8.34
N SER A 77 3.76 0.64 8.19
CA SER A 77 4.03 2.07 8.28
C SER A 77 4.88 2.50 7.10
N ILE A 78 4.56 3.64 6.49
CA ILE A 78 5.42 4.27 5.48
C ILE A 78 6.21 5.38 6.17
N VAL A 79 7.53 5.31 6.04
CA VAL A 79 8.48 6.23 6.66
C VAL A 79 9.24 6.98 5.57
N GLU A 80 9.34 8.29 5.71
CA GLU A 80 10.26 9.11 4.93
C GLU A 80 11.69 8.86 5.42
N THR A 81 12.52 8.19 4.62
CA THR A 81 13.87 7.76 4.98
C THR A 81 14.80 8.93 5.29
N THR A 82 14.58 10.10 4.69
CA THR A 82 15.40 11.31 4.89
C THR A 82 15.16 11.97 6.24
N SER A 83 13.91 12.01 6.71
CA SER A 83 13.54 12.68 7.96
C SER A 83 13.30 11.71 9.13
N GLY A 84 13.06 10.44 8.83
CA GLY A 84 12.60 9.43 9.80
C GLY A 84 11.12 9.58 10.18
N SER A 85 10.38 10.47 9.51
CA SER A 85 8.98 10.74 9.84
C SER A 85 8.07 9.63 9.34
N ILE A 86 7.13 9.20 10.18
CA ILE A 86 6.08 8.27 9.79
C ILE A 86 5.02 9.07 9.02
N CYS A 87 4.85 8.76 7.74
CA CYS A 87 3.90 9.44 6.85
C CYS A 87 2.54 8.74 6.83
N GLU A 88 2.50 7.42 6.99
CA GLU A 88 1.25 6.66 7.00
C GLU A 88 1.38 5.40 7.87
N VAL A 89 0.27 4.96 8.46
CA VAL A 89 0.15 3.68 9.17
C VAL A 89 -1.17 3.03 8.78
N GLY A 90 -1.16 1.71 8.57
CA GLY A 90 -2.38 0.98 8.28
C GLY A 90 -2.26 -0.53 8.43
N MET A 91 -3.27 -1.23 7.95
CA MET A 91 -3.30 -2.70 7.93
C MET A 91 -2.94 -3.23 6.54
N LEU A 92 -2.17 -4.30 6.49
CA LEU A 92 -1.75 -5.01 5.28
C LEU A 92 -2.16 -6.49 5.40
N LYS A 93 -2.71 -7.07 4.32
CA LYS A 93 -2.94 -8.51 4.21
C LYS A 93 -2.11 -9.08 3.07
N ILE A 94 -1.39 -10.16 3.34
CA ILE A 94 -0.57 -10.88 2.36
C ILE A 94 -1.22 -12.24 2.09
N VAL A 95 -1.47 -12.55 0.83
CA VAL A 95 -2.12 -13.78 0.38
C VAL A 95 -1.35 -14.43 -0.78
N ASP A 96 -1.31 -15.75 -0.79
CA ASP A 96 -0.70 -16.52 -1.88
C ASP A 96 -1.63 -16.63 -3.10
N ASN A 97 -2.95 -16.50 -2.92
CA ASN A 97 -3.90 -16.33 -4.02
C ASN A 97 -5.12 -15.53 -3.56
N LEU A 98 -5.81 -14.89 -4.51
CA LEU A 98 -7.04 -14.14 -4.22
C LEU A 98 -8.26 -15.03 -3.99
N LYS A 99 -8.25 -16.30 -4.39
CA LYS A 99 -9.41 -17.21 -4.21
C LYS A 99 -9.65 -17.56 -2.75
N SER A 100 -8.58 -17.72 -1.96
CA SER A 100 -8.64 -17.89 -0.50
C SER A 100 -9.15 -16.62 0.19
N PHE A 101 -8.91 -15.45 -0.41
CA PHE A 101 -9.44 -14.18 0.06
C PHE A 101 -10.89 -13.91 -0.38
N GLN A 102 -11.28 -14.29 -1.60
CA GLN A 102 -12.64 -14.11 -2.13
C GLN A 102 -13.66 -15.02 -1.42
N GLN A 103 -13.24 -16.15 -0.85
CA GLN A 103 -14.08 -16.92 0.08
C GLN A 103 -14.36 -16.20 1.40
N GLU A 104 -13.56 -15.18 1.76
CA GLU A 104 -13.79 -14.30 2.92
C GLU A 104 -14.38 -12.93 2.52
N MET A 105 -14.25 -12.53 1.25
CA MET A 105 -14.74 -11.26 0.70
C MET A 105 -15.60 -11.46 -0.56
N GLU A 106 -16.77 -12.08 -0.41
CA GLU A 106 -17.92 -11.70 -1.25
C GLU A 106 -18.46 -10.34 -0.79
N ALA A 107 -17.70 -9.28 -1.10
CA ALA A 107 -18.15 -7.91 -1.37
C ALA A 107 -16.97 -6.93 -1.23
N THR A 108 -16.85 -6.05 -2.21
CA THR A 108 -16.18 -4.73 -2.14
C THR A 108 -14.65 -4.66 -2.03
N SER A 109 -14.01 -4.45 -3.19
CA SER A 109 -12.99 -3.39 -3.32
C SER A 109 -12.93 -2.90 -4.77
N VAL A 110 -13.78 -1.93 -5.12
CA VAL A 110 -13.53 -1.08 -6.28
C VAL A 110 -12.72 0.10 -5.75
N VAL A 111 -11.41 0.13 -6.04
CA VAL A 111 -10.61 1.33 -5.85
C VAL A 111 -11.00 2.27 -7.00
N TYR A 112 -11.87 3.25 -6.73
CA TYR A 112 -12.16 4.30 -7.70
C TYR A 112 -10.97 5.26 -7.71
N LYS A 113 -10.19 5.22 -8.81
CA LYS A 113 -9.19 6.23 -9.11
C LYS A 113 -9.88 7.36 -9.87
N PRO A 114 -9.83 8.62 -9.40
CA PRO A 114 -10.43 9.73 -10.13
C PRO A 114 -9.79 9.87 -11.51
N SER A 115 -10.61 10.15 -12.52
CA SER A 115 -10.17 10.27 -13.92
C SER A 115 -9.40 11.55 -14.23
N ASP A 116 -9.54 12.58 -13.39
CA ASP A 116 -8.93 13.88 -13.57
C ASP A 116 -8.80 14.65 -12.24
N SER A 117 -8.12 15.81 -12.29
CA SER A 117 -7.85 16.68 -11.15
C SER A 117 -9.07 17.45 -10.63
N SER A 118 -10.20 17.39 -11.33
CA SER A 118 -11.45 18.08 -10.99
C SER A 118 -12.57 17.15 -10.52
N ALA A 119 -12.38 15.83 -10.63
CA ALA A 119 -13.38 14.84 -10.25
C ALA A 119 -13.52 14.74 -8.72
N ASP A 120 -14.77 14.79 -8.25
CA ASP A 120 -15.12 14.68 -6.83
C ASP A 120 -14.60 13.37 -6.20
N ASP A 121 -14.04 13.46 -4.99
CA ASP A 121 -13.60 12.34 -4.16
C ASP A 121 -14.80 11.62 -3.53
N PHE A 122 -15.34 10.61 -4.21
CA PHE A 122 -16.31 9.70 -3.59
C PHE A 122 -15.80 8.26 -3.60
N ILE A 123 -15.49 7.74 -2.41
CA ILE A 123 -15.34 6.30 -2.22
C ILE A 123 -16.74 5.71 -2.04
N VAL A 124 -17.33 5.19 -3.12
CA VAL A 124 -18.65 4.55 -3.09
C VAL A 124 -18.48 3.06 -2.80
N TYR A 125 -18.84 2.64 -1.58
CA TYR A 125 -18.99 1.23 -1.25
C TYR A 125 -20.36 0.73 -1.71
N LYS A 126 -20.38 -0.24 -2.64
CA LYS A 126 -21.63 -0.90 -3.03
C LYS A 126 -21.93 -1.99 -2.01
N LYS A 127 -23.04 -1.84 -1.29
CA LYS A 127 -23.58 -2.80 -0.32
C LYS A 127 -23.95 -4.12 -0.98
#